data_AF-A0A1V4J3Z5-F1
#
_entry.id   AF-A0A1V4J3Z5-F1
#
_cell.length_a   1.000
_cell.length_b   1.000
_cell.length_c   1.000
_cell.angle_alpha   90.00
_cell.angle_beta   90.00
_cell.angle_gamma   90.00
#
_symmetry.space_group_name_H-M   'P 1'
#
loop_
_entity.id
_entity.type
_entity.pdbx_description
1 polymer ?
#
loop_
_entity_poly.entity_id
_entity_poly.type
_entity_poly.pdbx_seq_one_letter_code
_entity_poly.pdbx_strand_id
1 'polypeptide(L)'
;MRMETLLQIFGVVAVAVAVIPWILIPLIPLFILFIFLRRYFLDTSRDIKRLESTTRSPVFSHLSSSLQGLWTIRALKAEERFQKLFDAHQDLHSEAWFLFLTTSRWFAVRLDAICAIFVIVVAFGSLLLANTLNAGQVGLALSYAITLMGTFQWGVRQSAEVENLMISVERVMEYTELEKEAPWETNKRPPPEWPSQGMIAFENVNFTYSLDGPLVLRHLSVAIKPKEKVGIVGRTGAGKSSLIAALFRLAEPEGRIWIDKYLTSELGLHDLRKKISIIPQEPVLFTGTMRKNLDPFSEYTDEELWNALEEVQLKEVVEDLPNKMETQLAESGSNFSVGQRQLVCLARAVLKKNRILIIDEATANVDPRTDEFIQKTIREKFAHCTVLTIAHRLNTIIDSDRIMVLDAGRLKEYGEPYILLQEQDGLFYKMVQQVGKTEATSLIETAKRVYFSKNYPEVVQNGQLATDSSLDPSSGLCVTETAL
;
A
#
# COMPACT_ATOMS: atom_id res chain seq x y z
N MET A 1 -23.96 14.79 23.74
CA MET A 1 -24.58 15.60 24.81
C MET A 1 -24.59 14.71 26.04
N ARG A 2 -24.02 15.13 27.17
CA ARG A 2 -24.10 14.30 28.38
C ARG A 2 -25.57 14.16 28.76
N MET A 3 -26.07 12.94 28.92
CA MET A 3 -27.47 12.67 29.27
C MET A 3 -27.89 13.46 30.52
N GLU A 4 -26.94 13.67 31.43
CA GLU A 4 -27.02 14.55 32.59
C GLU A 4 -27.54 15.97 32.26
N THR A 5 -27.03 16.62 31.21
CA THR A 5 -27.45 17.99 30.84
C THR A 5 -28.89 18.05 30.33
N LEU A 6 -29.34 17.03 29.58
CA LEU A 6 -30.75 16.92 29.18
C LEU A 6 -31.64 16.72 30.40
N LEU A 7 -31.27 15.78 31.27
CA LEU A 7 -32.03 15.47 32.48
C LEU A 7 -32.10 16.65 33.45
N GLN A 8 -31.01 17.42 33.59
CA GLN A 8 -30.99 18.66 34.38
C GLN A 8 -31.93 19.71 33.80
N ILE A 9 -31.92 19.93 32.48
CA ILE A 9 -32.85 20.88 31.83
C ILE A 9 -34.30 20.44 32.07
N PHE A 10 -34.62 19.15 31.83
CA PHE A 10 -35.96 18.62 32.08
C PHE A 10 -36.37 18.75 33.55
N GLY A 11 -35.47 18.45 34.49
CA GLY A 11 -35.72 18.56 35.92
C GLY A 11 -36.00 20.00 36.36
N VAL A 12 -35.20 20.97 35.90
CA VAL A 12 -35.40 22.39 36.23
C VAL A 12 -36.71 22.91 35.65
N VAL A 13 -37.04 22.54 34.39
CA VAL A 13 -38.31 22.93 33.77
C VAL A 13 -39.50 22.30 34.50
N ALA A 14 -39.44 21.01 34.86
CA ALA A 14 -40.51 20.31 35.56
C ALA A 14 -40.81 20.94 36.93
N VAL A 15 -39.78 21.26 37.71
CA VAL A 15 -39.93 21.93 39.01
C VAL A 15 -40.45 23.36 38.83
N ALA A 16 -39.93 24.11 37.85
CA ALA A 16 -40.40 25.47 37.58
C ALA A 16 -41.89 25.52 37.21
N VAL A 17 -42.36 24.59 36.36
CA VAL A 17 -43.77 24.48 35.96
C VAL A 17 -44.65 24.04 37.13
N ALA A 18 -44.17 23.15 37.99
CA ALA A 18 -44.93 22.71 39.17
C ALA A 18 -45.16 23.84 40.19
N VAL A 19 -44.19 24.76 40.35
CA VAL A 19 -44.30 25.89 41.28
C VAL A 19 -45.05 27.07 40.67
N ILE A 20 -44.79 27.42 39.41
CA ILE A 20 -45.45 28.53 38.70
C ILE A 20 -45.79 28.10 37.27
N PRO A 21 -47.02 27.63 37.02
CA PRO A 21 -47.46 27.19 35.69
C PRO A 21 -47.36 28.28 34.61
N TRP A 22 -47.50 29.55 35.00
CA TRP A 22 -47.43 30.71 34.10
C TRP A 22 -46.04 30.92 33.45
N ILE A 23 -44.96 30.33 34.00
CA ILE A 23 -43.62 30.37 33.40
C ILE A 23 -43.57 29.69 32.03
N LEU A 24 -44.51 28.79 31.73
CA LEU A 24 -44.55 28.10 30.44
C LEU A 24 -44.81 29.06 29.26
N ILE A 25 -45.55 30.15 29.50
CA ILE A 25 -45.92 31.14 28.46
C ILE A 25 -44.67 31.80 27.85
N PRO A 26 -43.72 32.37 28.63
CA PRO A 26 -42.48 32.91 28.06
C PRO A 26 -41.48 31.83 27.63
N LEU A 27 -41.60 30.59 28.12
CA LEU A 27 -40.68 29.49 27.78
C LEU A 27 -40.89 28.94 26.35
N ILE A 28 -42.14 28.85 25.89
CA ILE A 28 -42.46 28.36 24.54
C ILE A 28 -41.84 29.20 23.41
N PRO A 29 -42.04 30.54 23.34
CA PRO A 29 -41.46 31.36 22.27
C PRO A 29 -39.93 31.36 22.34
N LEU A 30 -39.36 31.30 23.55
CA LEU A 30 -37.93 31.16 23.78
C LEU A 30 -37.39 29.86 23.16
N PHE A 31 -38.06 28.74 23.40
CA PHE A 31 -37.69 27.44 22.84
C PHE A 31 -37.74 27.43 21.31
N ILE A 32 -38.75 28.04 20.70
CA ILE A 32 -38.86 28.18 19.23
C ILE A 32 -37.70 29.00 18.68
N LEU A 33 -37.38 30.14 19.32
CA LEU A 33 -36.27 31.00 18.91
C LEU A 33 -34.93 30.25 18.98
N PHE A 34 -34.74 29.41 20.00
CA PHE A 34 -33.55 28.58 20.12
C PHE A 34 -33.43 27.51 19.03
N ILE A 35 -34.53 26.85 18.66
CA ILE A 35 -34.52 25.88 17.55
C ILE A 35 -34.12 26.57 16.24
N PHE A 36 -34.69 27.75 15.97
CA PHE A 36 -34.38 28.51 14.77
C PHE A 36 -32.91 28.93 14.73
N LEU A 37 -32.40 29.53 15.81
CA LEU A 37 -31.00 29.96 15.88
C LEU A 37 -30.03 28.78 15.81
N ARG A 38 -30.37 27.64 16.43
CA ARG A 38 -29.56 26.41 16.36
C ARG A 38 -29.48 25.89 14.92
N ARG A 39 -30.59 25.82 14.19
CA ARG A 39 -30.60 25.37 12.78
C ARG A 39 -29.71 26.27 11.92
N TYR A 40 -29.93 27.59 12.01
CA TYR A 40 -29.13 28.57 11.28
C TYR A 40 -27.62 28.47 11.59
N PHE A 41 -27.25 28.29 12.85
CA PHE A 41 -25.85 28.09 13.24
C PHE A 41 -25.28 26.79 12.66
N LEU A 42 -26.04 25.70 12.71
CA LEU A 42 -25.55 24.39 12.28
C LEU A 42 -25.28 24.31 10.78
N ASP A 43 -26.14 24.91 9.96
CA ASP A 43 -25.98 24.89 8.51
C ASP A 43 -24.61 25.51 8.14
N THR A 44 -24.32 26.70 8.68
CA THR A 44 -23.04 27.38 8.46
C THR A 44 -21.86 26.68 9.17
N SER A 45 -22.04 26.23 10.42
CA SER A 45 -20.97 25.67 11.23
C SER A 45 -20.46 24.33 10.68
N ARG A 46 -21.34 23.50 10.10
CA ARG A 46 -20.95 22.24 9.46
C ARG A 46 -20.07 22.46 8.24
N ASP A 47 -20.43 23.42 7.39
CA ASP A 47 -19.65 23.71 6.18
C ASP A 47 -18.27 24.26 6.54
N ILE A 48 -18.19 25.17 7.53
CA ILE A 48 -16.91 25.66 8.06
C ILE A 48 -16.11 24.49 8.66
N LYS A 49 -16.76 23.58 9.40
CA LYS A 49 -16.08 22.44 10.03
C LYS A 49 -15.56 21.44 8.99
N ARG A 50 -16.29 21.22 7.89
CA ARG A 50 -15.82 20.43 6.74
C ARG A 50 -14.62 21.09 6.08
N LEU A 51 -14.69 22.41 5.83
CA LEU A 51 -13.56 23.19 5.30
C LEU A 51 -12.31 23.04 6.16
N GLU A 52 -12.41 23.28 7.48
CA GLU A 52 -11.29 23.10 8.42
C GLU A 52 -10.73 21.66 8.39
N SER A 53 -11.61 20.67 8.31
CA SER A 53 -11.20 19.26 8.25
C SER A 53 -10.39 18.92 6.99
N THR A 54 -10.71 19.57 5.86
CA THR A 54 -10.00 19.37 4.58
C THR A 54 -8.67 20.12 4.53
N THR A 55 -8.59 21.34 5.09
CA THR A 55 -7.35 22.14 5.11
C THR A 55 -6.29 21.59 6.05
N ARG A 56 -6.69 20.74 7.01
CA ARG A 56 -5.78 20.04 7.92
C ARG A 56 -4.93 18.95 7.23
N SER A 57 -5.45 18.28 6.19
CA SER A 57 -4.76 17.16 5.53
C SER A 57 -3.44 17.56 4.84
N PRO A 58 -3.36 18.67 4.08
CA PRO A 58 -2.10 19.15 3.50
C PRO A 58 -0.97 19.38 4.50
N VAL A 59 -1.28 19.85 5.72
CA VAL A 59 -0.27 20.09 6.78
C VAL A 59 0.44 18.79 7.15
N PHE A 60 -0.32 17.70 7.37
CA PHE A 60 0.25 16.40 7.69
C PHE A 60 0.98 15.76 6.51
N SER A 61 0.43 15.88 5.29
CA SER A 61 1.07 15.37 4.08
C SER A 61 2.41 16.06 3.83
N HIS A 62 2.47 17.39 3.94
CA HIS A 62 3.69 18.16 3.79
C HIS A 62 4.75 17.77 4.83
N LEU A 63 4.36 17.58 6.09
CA LEU A 63 5.26 17.12 7.14
C LEU A 63 5.83 15.73 6.82
N SER A 64 4.97 14.78 6.42
CA SER A 64 5.39 13.41 6.08
C SER A 64 6.37 13.41 4.91
N SER A 65 6.07 14.13 3.81
CA SER A 65 6.98 14.24 2.66
C SER A 65 8.29 14.95 3.01
N SER A 66 8.25 15.96 3.89
CA SER A 66 9.45 16.66 4.34
C SER A 66 10.37 15.76 5.18
N LEU A 67 9.81 14.89 6.01
CA LEU A 67 10.57 13.92 6.81
C LEU A 67 11.20 12.85 5.92
N GLN A 68 10.44 12.32 4.94
CA GLN A 68 10.96 11.34 3.98
C GLN A 68 12.05 11.92 3.07
N GLY A 69 11.91 13.17 2.64
CA GLY A 69 12.84 13.87 1.73
C GLY A 69 13.90 14.73 2.42
N LEU A 70 14.10 14.59 3.73
CA LEU A 70 14.87 15.54 4.55
C LEU A 70 16.29 15.77 4.04
N TRP A 71 16.99 14.70 3.64
CA TRP A 71 18.35 14.81 3.12
C TRP A 71 18.41 15.59 1.81
N THR A 72 17.47 15.36 0.89
CA THR A 72 17.39 16.07 -0.39
C THR A 72 17.11 17.55 -0.20
N ILE A 73 16.21 17.89 0.72
CA ILE A 73 15.89 19.29 1.05
C ILE A 73 17.13 20.03 1.55
N ARG A 74 17.89 19.41 2.47
CA ARG A 74 19.13 19.98 3.01
C ARG A 74 20.25 20.05 1.99
N ALA A 75 20.40 19.02 1.15
CA ALA A 75 21.40 19.00 0.09
C ALA A 75 21.18 20.12 -0.93
N LEU A 76 19.91 20.43 -1.25
CA LEU A 76 19.53 21.50 -2.16
C LEU A 76 19.41 22.88 -1.49
N LYS A 77 19.61 22.98 -0.17
CA LYS A 77 19.43 24.20 0.63
C LYS A 77 18.06 24.86 0.42
N ALA A 78 17.02 24.03 0.33
CA ALA A 78 15.65 24.45 0.02
C ALA A 78 14.78 24.62 1.28
N GLU A 79 15.37 24.70 2.48
CA GLU A 79 14.66 24.71 3.75
C GLU A 79 13.67 25.89 3.85
N GLU A 80 14.10 27.10 3.48
CA GLU A 80 13.26 28.31 3.55
C GLU A 80 12.02 28.19 2.65
N ARG A 81 12.16 27.56 1.48
CA ARG A 81 11.04 27.32 0.56
C ARG A 81 10.02 26.36 1.17
N PHE A 82 10.49 25.28 1.80
CA PHE A 82 9.61 24.31 2.48
C PHE A 82 8.96 24.90 3.73
N GLN A 83 9.68 25.75 4.47
CA GLN A 83 9.11 26.49 5.62
C GLN A 83 7.97 27.41 5.16
N LYS A 84 8.19 28.25 4.15
CA LYS A 84 7.14 29.13 3.61
C LYS A 84 5.90 28.36 3.12
N LEU A 85 6.11 27.19 2.51
CA LEU A 85 5.01 26.35 2.04
C LEU A 85 4.24 25.72 3.22
N PHE A 86 4.95 25.27 4.26
CA PHE A 86 4.34 24.78 5.49
C PHE A 86 3.53 25.88 6.20
N ASP A 87 4.11 27.08 6.33
CA ASP A 87 3.44 28.24 6.92
C ASP A 87 2.17 28.60 6.15
N ALA A 88 2.20 28.58 4.81
CA ALA A 88 1.00 28.81 3.99
C ALA A 88 -0.11 27.76 4.22
N HIS A 89 0.24 26.48 4.38
CA HIS A 89 -0.73 25.45 4.75
C HIS A 89 -1.30 25.65 6.16
N GLN A 90 -0.45 26.08 7.10
CA GLN A 90 -0.85 26.37 8.47
C GLN A 90 -1.75 27.62 8.57
N ASP A 91 -1.46 28.66 7.80
CA ASP A 91 -2.26 29.89 7.74
C ASP A 91 -3.66 29.58 7.22
N LEU A 92 -3.78 28.81 6.14
CA LEU A 92 -5.08 28.40 5.59
C LEU A 92 -5.90 27.55 6.58
N HIS A 93 -5.25 26.64 7.31
CA HIS A 93 -5.91 25.87 8.37
C HIS A 93 -6.35 26.79 9.52
N SER A 94 -5.49 27.71 9.93
CA SER A 94 -5.74 28.65 11.02
C SER A 94 -6.88 29.61 10.68
N GLU A 95 -6.99 30.08 9.44
CA GLU A 95 -8.10 30.92 8.96
C GLU A 95 -9.44 30.18 9.08
N ALA A 96 -9.51 28.94 8.58
CA ALA A 96 -10.72 28.12 8.68
C ALA A 96 -11.09 27.80 10.14
N TRP A 97 -10.09 27.50 10.97
CA TRP A 97 -10.30 27.25 12.40
C TRP A 97 -10.76 28.51 13.15
N PHE A 98 -10.18 29.66 12.83
CA PHE A 98 -10.58 30.93 13.41
C PHE A 98 -12.01 31.30 13.01
N LEU A 99 -12.41 31.04 11.75
CA LEU A 99 -13.78 31.21 11.29
C LEU A 99 -14.76 30.31 12.07
N PHE A 100 -14.37 29.08 12.38
CA PHE A 100 -15.15 28.19 13.24
C PHE A 100 -15.30 28.77 14.66
N LEU A 101 -14.19 29.19 15.27
CA LEU A 101 -14.19 29.75 16.62
C LEU A 101 -15.07 31.00 16.72
N THR A 102 -14.93 31.94 15.77
CA THR A 102 -15.71 33.19 15.74
C THR A 102 -17.20 32.91 15.52
N THR A 103 -17.56 31.98 14.64
CA THR A 103 -18.96 31.57 14.42
C THR A 103 -19.56 30.93 15.68
N SER A 104 -18.81 30.06 16.36
CA SER A 104 -19.22 29.47 17.65
C SER A 104 -19.35 30.52 18.77
N ARG A 105 -18.47 31.53 18.79
CA ARG A 105 -18.58 32.67 19.73
C ARG A 105 -19.78 33.56 19.42
N TRP A 106 -20.08 33.81 18.14
CA TRP A 106 -21.28 34.55 17.75
C TRP A 106 -22.55 33.84 18.24
N PHE A 107 -22.65 32.54 17.99
CA PHE A 107 -23.77 31.73 18.47
C PHE A 107 -23.89 31.78 19.99
N ALA A 108 -22.75 31.70 20.67
CA ALA A 108 -22.67 31.82 22.12
C ALA A 108 -23.28 33.13 22.65
N VAL A 109 -22.81 34.27 22.14
CA VAL A 109 -23.29 35.59 22.57
C VAL A 109 -24.77 35.78 22.27
N ARG A 110 -25.28 35.26 21.14
CA ARG A 110 -26.71 35.34 20.81
C ARG A 110 -27.57 34.51 21.75
N LEU A 111 -27.14 33.30 22.11
CA LEU A 111 -27.83 32.49 23.12
C LEU A 111 -27.87 33.21 24.48
N ASP A 112 -26.75 33.81 24.90
CA ASP A 112 -26.65 34.52 26.17
C ASP A 112 -27.57 35.76 26.20
N ALA A 113 -27.67 36.50 25.09
CA ALA A 113 -28.57 37.64 24.97
C ALA A 113 -30.05 37.22 25.04
N ILE A 114 -30.42 36.13 24.37
CA ILE A 114 -31.78 35.57 24.40
C ILE A 114 -32.14 35.11 25.81
N CYS A 115 -31.22 34.42 26.49
CA CYS A 115 -31.33 34.08 27.90
C CYS A 115 -31.54 35.36 28.74
N ALA A 116 -30.69 36.38 28.64
CA ALA A 116 -30.83 37.60 29.42
C ALA A 116 -32.23 38.26 29.30
N ILE A 117 -32.80 38.30 28.09
CA ILE A 117 -34.17 38.80 27.85
C ILE A 117 -35.20 37.97 28.62
N PHE A 118 -35.07 36.64 28.67
CA PHE A 118 -35.97 35.78 29.44
C PHE A 118 -35.91 36.09 30.95
N VAL A 119 -34.74 36.36 31.53
CA VAL A 119 -34.60 36.68 32.97
C VAL A 119 -35.25 38.02 33.25
N ILE A 120 -35.07 38.99 32.35
CA ILE A 120 -35.73 40.29 32.45
C ILE A 120 -37.25 40.09 32.45
N VAL A 121 -37.80 39.32 31.51
CA VAL A 121 -39.24 39.04 31.45
C VAL A 121 -39.74 38.34 32.72
N VAL A 122 -39.03 37.33 33.22
CA VAL A 122 -39.41 36.62 34.46
C VAL A 122 -39.31 37.53 35.68
N ALA A 123 -38.27 38.36 35.78
CA ALA A 123 -38.07 39.28 36.89
C ALA A 123 -39.17 40.36 36.94
N PHE A 124 -39.44 41.05 35.82
CA PHE A 124 -40.50 42.04 35.74
C PHE A 124 -41.90 41.42 35.84
N GLY A 125 -42.11 40.24 35.27
CA GLY A 125 -43.37 39.50 35.41
C GLY A 125 -43.65 39.11 36.87
N SER A 126 -42.62 38.71 37.61
CA SER A 126 -42.73 38.42 39.04
C SER A 126 -43.06 39.67 39.88
N LEU A 127 -42.56 40.84 39.49
CA LEU A 127 -42.92 42.13 40.11
C LEU A 127 -44.37 42.52 39.84
N LEU A 128 -44.87 42.34 38.61
CA LEU A 128 -46.26 42.64 38.26
C LEU A 128 -47.25 41.71 38.99
N LEU A 129 -46.85 40.46 39.22
CA LEU A 129 -47.64 39.45 39.94
C LEU A 129 -47.38 39.44 41.46
N ALA A 130 -46.64 40.42 41.99
CA ALA A 130 -46.25 40.48 43.40
C ALA A 130 -47.43 40.48 44.38
N ASN A 131 -48.62 40.94 43.94
CA ASN A 131 -49.84 40.92 44.75
C ASN A 131 -50.46 39.52 44.87
N THR A 132 -50.05 38.57 44.02
CA THR A 132 -50.61 37.21 43.94
C THR A 132 -49.61 36.12 44.33
N LEU A 133 -48.31 36.43 44.29
CA LEU A 133 -47.22 35.48 44.55
C LEU A 133 -46.58 35.76 45.91
N ASN A 134 -46.22 34.69 46.63
CA ASN A 134 -45.45 34.82 47.87
C ASN A 134 -43.98 35.17 47.54
N ALA A 135 -43.32 35.96 48.38
CA ALA A 135 -41.92 36.35 48.22
C ALA A 135 -40.97 35.13 48.02
N GLY A 136 -41.25 34.01 48.69
CA GLY A 136 -40.51 32.76 48.50
C GLY A 136 -40.67 32.16 47.10
N GLN A 137 -41.87 32.24 46.51
CA GLN A 137 -42.13 31.75 45.15
C GLN A 137 -41.43 32.61 44.10
N VAL A 138 -41.39 33.93 44.30
CA VAL A 138 -40.65 34.86 43.42
C VAL A 138 -39.14 34.58 43.45
N GLY A 139 -38.57 34.37 44.65
CA GLY A 139 -37.16 34.00 44.79
C GLY A 139 -36.81 32.67 44.12
N LEU A 140 -37.68 31.66 44.25
CA LEU A 140 -37.55 30.38 43.56
C LEU A 140 -37.64 30.53 42.03
N ALA A 141 -38.60 31.31 41.54
CA ALA A 141 -38.77 31.58 40.10
C ALA A 141 -37.52 32.20 39.48
N LEU A 142 -36.95 33.20 40.15
CA LEU A 142 -35.75 33.90 39.66
C LEU A 142 -34.51 33.00 39.73
N SER A 143 -34.37 32.24 40.81
CA SER A 143 -33.26 31.28 40.97
C SER A 143 -33.30 30.18 39.91
N TYR A 144 -34.49 29.64 39.61
CA TYR A 144 -34.66 28.67 38.54
C TYR A 144 -34.52 29.27 37.15
N ALA A 145 -34.94 30.51 36.91
CA ALA A 145 -34.72 31.19 35.63
C ALA A 145 -33.23 31.34 35.33
N ILE A 146 -32.42 31.75 36.32
CA ILE A 146 -30.96 31.87 36.17
C ILE A 146 -30.32 30.49 35.96
N THR A 147 -30.72 29.49 36.75
CA THR A 147 -30.17 28.11 36.64
C THR A 147 -30.52 27.48 35.29
N LEU A 148 -31.76 27.66 34.83
CA LEU A 148 -32.23 27.18 33.54
C LEU A 148 -31.43 27.82 32.41
N MET A 149 -31.08 29.10 32.48
CA MET A 149 -30.27 29.74 31.44
C MET A 149 -28.91 29.11 31.26
N GLY A 150 -28.15 28.97 32.34
CA GLY A 150 -26.79 28.44 32.28
C GLY A 150 -26.79 27.02 31.73
N THR A 151 -27.69 26.18 32.24
CA THR A 151 -27.79 24.77 31.83
C THR A 151 -28.36 24.60 30.42
N PHE A 152 -29.38 25.38 30.06
CA PHE A 152 -30.02 25.30 28.74
C PHE A 152 -29.13 25.80 27.62
N GLN A 153 -28.54 27.00 27.78
CA GLN A 153 -27.59 27.55 26.81
C GLN A 153 -26.42 26.60 26.60
N TRP A 154 -25.87 26.05 27.68
CA TRP A 154 -24.78 25.08 27.62
C TRP A 154 -25.23 23.82 26.88
N GLY A 155 -26.41 23.29 27.19
CA GLY A 155 -27.00 22.13 26.52
C GLY A 155 -27.15 22.31 25.01
N VAL A 156 -27.62 23.48 24.56
CA VAL A 156 -27.74 23.79 23.12
C VAL A 156 -26.38 23.85 22.44
N ARG A 157 -25.38 24.50 23.05
CA ARG A 157 -24.01 24.51 22.50
C ARG A 157 -23.44 23.10 22.41
N GLN A 158 -23.58 22.31 23.47
CA GLN A 158 -23.10 20.92 23.50
C GLN A 158 -23.82 20.03 22.48
N SER A 159 -25.11 20.26 22.23
CA SER A 159 -25.84 19.58 21.16
C SER A 159 -25.26 19.89 19.78
N ALA A 160 -24.92 21.15 19.51
CA ALA A 160 -24.33 21.54 18.23
C ALA A 160 -22.90 21.03 18.06
N GLU A 161 -22.09 21.07 19.12
CA GLU A 161 -20.73 20.49 19.12
C GLU A 161 -20.74 18.99 18.82
N VAL A 162 -21.69 18.23 19.38
CA VAL A 162 -21.82 16.80 19.09
C VAL A 162 -22.09 16.56 17.61
N GLU A 163 -22.96 17.37 17.00
CA GLU A 163 -23.28 17.25 15.59
C GLU A 163 -22.07 17.60 14.69
N ASN A 164 -21.29 18.62 15.08
CA ASN A 164 -20.02 18.94 14.42
C ASN A 164 -18.98 17.81 14.56
N LEU A 165 -18.90 17.16 15.72
CA LEU A 165 -18.01 16.02 15.94
C LEU A 165 -18.45 14.78 15.14
N MET A 166 -19.74 14.61 14.87
CA MET A 166 -20.27 13.50 14.05
C MET A 166 -19.81 13.53 12.59
N ILE A 167 -19.32 14.67 12.08
CA ILE A 167 -18.65 14.75 10.78
C ILE A 167 -17.41 13.83 10.75
N SER A 168 -16.74 13.64 11.89
CA SER A 168 -15.61 12.70 11.98
C SER A 168 -16.07 11.25 11.82
N VAL A 169 -17.26 10.91 12.35
CA VAL A 169 -17.86 9.57 12.21
C VAL A 169 -18.34 9.35 10.77
N GLU A 170 -18.96 10.37 10.15
CA GLU A 170 -19.33 10.37 8.73
C GLU A 170 -18.13 10.00 7.84
N ARG A 171 -16.97 10.64 8.05
CA ARG A 171 -15.72 10.33 7.32
C ARG A 171 -15.19 8.91 7.59
N VAL A 172 -15.32 8.40 8.81
CA VAL A 172 -14.93 7.02 9.12
C VAL A 172 -15.85 6.03 8.41
N MET A 173 -17.15 6.32 8.37
CA MET A 173 -18.13 5.51 7.65
C MET A 173 -17.86 5.47 6.14
N GLU A 174 -17.47 6.60 5.54
CA GLU A 174 -17.06 6.66 4.12
C GLU A 174 -15.98 5.61 3.79
N TYR A 175 -14.97 5.43 4.66
CA TYR A 175 -13.94 4.40 4.46
C TYR A 175 -14.48 2.97 4.58
N THR A 176 -15.59 2.74 5.27
CA THR A 176 -16.20 1.41 5.39
C THR A 176 -17.00 0.99 4.15
N GLU A 177 -17.39 1.97 3.34
CA GLU A 177 -18.22 1.82 2.14
C GLU A 177 -17.42 1.83 0.83
N LEU A 178 -16.09 1.99 0.91
CA LEU A 178 -15.22 1.92 -0.27
C LEU A 178 -15.33 0.57 -0.99
N GLU A 179 -15.13 0.62 -2.32
CA GLU A 179 -15.02 -0.57 -3.15
C GLU A 179 -13.88 -1.46 -2.62
N LYS A 180 -14.21 -2.74 -2.42
CA LYS A 180 -13.29 -3.73 -1.87
C LYS A 180 -12.64 -4.52 -3.01
N GLU A 181 -11.42 -4.98 -2.79
CA GLU A 181 -10.83 -5.99 -3.67
C GLU A 181 -11.68 -7.28 -3.68
N ALA A 182 -11.41 -8.17 -4.64
CA ALA A 182 -12.08 -9.45 -4.73
C ALA A 182 -11.97 -10.26 -3.41
N PRO A 183 -12.92 -11.15 -3.12
CA PRO A 183 -12.92 -11.91 -1.87
C PRO A 183 -11.61 -12.68 -1.64
N TRP A 184 -11.14 -12.67 -0.40
CA TRP A 184 -9.93 -13.42 0.01
C TRP A 184 -10.11 -14.93 -0.13
N GLU A 185 -11.32 -15.43 0.11
CA GLU A 185 -11.68 -16.84 0.03
C GLU A 185 -12.92 -16.98 -0.86
N THR A 186 -12.94 -18.02 -1.70
CA THR A 186 -14.10 -18.36 -2.54
C THR A 186 -14.55 -19.80 -2.27
N ASN A 187 -15.74 -20.16 -2.78
CA ASN A 187 -16.26 -21.53 -2.70
C ASN A 187 -15.43 -22.52 -3.54
N LYS A 188 -14.74 -22.03 -4.57
CA LYS A 188 -13.87 -22.82 -5.45
C LYS A 188 -12.43 -22.78 -4.91
N ARG A 189 -12.11 -23.70 -4.00
CA ARG A 189 -10.74 -23.85 -3.49
C ARG A 189 -9.98 -24.90 -4.30
N PRO A 190 -8.71 -24.63 -4.62
CA PRO A 190 -7.86 -25.65 -5.21
C PRO A 190 -7.48 -26.68 -4.13
N PRO A 191 -7.02 -27.88 -4.51
CA PRO A 191 -6.56 -28.88 -3.55
C PRO A 191 -5.35 -28.35 -2.75
N PRO A 192 -5.10 -28.85 -1.52
CA PRO A 192 -4.00 -28.35 -0.66
C PRO A 192 -2.61 -28.38 -1.33
N GLU A 193 -2.38 -29.38 -2.18
CA GLU A 193 -1.15 -29.60 -2.94
C GLU A 193 -0.98 -28.66 -4.14
N TRP A 194 -1.99 -27.84 -4.47
CA TRP A 194 -1.88 -26.87 -5.55
C TRP A 194 -0.97 -25.69 -5.14
N PRO A 195 -0.18 -25.14 -6.09
CA PRO A 195 0.09 -25.65 -7.43
C PRO A 195 1.03 -26.86 -7.41
N SER A 196 0.71 -27.87 -8.21
CA SER A 196 1.43 -29.15 -8.27
C SER A 196 2.65 -29.08 -9.18
N GLN A 197 2.51 -28.40 -10.32
CA GLN A 197 3.55 -28.29 -11.34
C GLN A 197 4.10 -26.86 -11.43
N GLY A 198 3.24 -25.86 -11.22
CA GLY A 198 3.61 -24.45 -11.35
C GLY A 198 3.61 -23.97 -12.80
N MET A 199 2.78 -24.54 -13.67
CA MET A 199 2.56 -24.03 -15.02
C MET A 199 1.78 -22.71 -14.94
N ILE A 200 2.15 -21.71 -15.74
CA ILE A 200 1.43 -20.43 -15.82
C ILE A 200 1.06 -20.17 -17.28
N ALA A 201 -0.21 -19.94 -17.58
CA ALA A 201 -0.65 -19.59 -18.93
C ALA A 201 -1.47 -18.31 -18.93
N PHE A 202 -1.06 -17.36 -19.74
CA PHE A 202 -1.80 -16.15 -20.06
C PHE A 202 -2.52 -16.38 -21.39
N GLU A 203 -3.83 -16.14 -21.42
CA GLU A 203 -4.68 -16.25 -22.61
C GLU A 203 -5.38 -14.91 -22.86
N ASN A 204 -4.91 -14.19 -23.87
CA ASN A 204 -5.45 -12.90 -24.31
C ASN A 204 -5.65 -11.89 -23.17
N VAL A 205 -4.63 -11.74 -22.32
CA VAL A 205 -4.71 -10.91 -21.12
C VAL A 205 -4.51 -9.44 -21.46
N ASN A 206 -5.43 -8.60 -20.98
CA ASN A 206 -5.32 -7.15 -20.98
C ASN A 206 -5.30 -6.65 -19.53
N PHE A 207 -4.56 -5.57 -19.26
CA PHE A 207 -4.41 -5.05 -17.90
C PHE A 207 -4.42 -3.53 -17.90
N THR A 208 -5.19 -2.96 -16.96
CA THR A 208 -5.26 -1.52 -16.65
C THR A 208 -5.26 -1.32 -15.13
N TYR A 209 -4.72 -0.20 -14.65
CA TYR A 209 -4.75 0.16 -13.23
C TYR A 209 -6.02 0.88 -12.80
N SER A 210 -6.77 1.44 -13.75
CA SER A 210 -8.04 2.13 -13.51
C SER A 210 -9.03 1.78 -14.62
N LEU A 211 -10.32 1.79 -14.30
CA LEU A 211 -11.39 1.47 -15.25
C LEU A 211 -11.35 2.37 -16.50
N ASP A 212 -11.06 3.66 -16.30
CA ASP A 212 -10.93 4.65 -17.38
C ASP A 212 -9.48 4.84 -17.86
N GLY A 213 -8.57 4.00 -17.40
CA GLY A 213 -7.14 4.08 -17.69
C GLY A 213 -6.76 3.48 -19.04
N PRO A 214 -5.58 3.86 -19.59
CA PRO A 214 -5.08 3.23 -20.80
C PRO A 214 -4.65 1.78 -20.52
N LEU A 215 -4.89 0.90 -21.49
CA LEU A 215 -4.39 -0.48 -21.47
C LEU A 215 -2.86 -0.51 -21.44
N VAL A 216 -2.32 -1.07 -20.35
CA VAL A 216 -0.89 -1.25 -20.07
C VAL A 216 -0.39 -2.56 -20.64
N LEU A 217 -1.10 -3.67 -20.44
CA LEU A 217 -0.86 -4.94 -21.14
C LEU A 217 -1.94 -5.17 -22.19
N ARG A 218 -1.53 -5.68 -23.35
CA ARG A 218 -2.40 -5.80 -24.54
C ARG A 218 -2.24 -7.17 -25.18
N HIS A 219 -3.32 -7.96 -25.18
CA HIS A 219 -3.42 -9.26 -25.83
C HIS A 219 -2.28 -10.22 -25.48
N LEU A 220 -1.85 -10.22 -24.22
CA LEU A 220 -0.74 -11.06 -23.79
C LEU A 220 -1.18 -12.53 -23.80
N SER A 221 -0.51 -13.35 -24.62
CA SER A 221 -0.75 -14.78 -24.69
C SER A 221 0.57 -15.53 -24.65
N VAL A 222 0.83 -16.27 -23.57
CA VAL A 222 2.07 -17.03 -23.37
C VAL A 222 1.86 -18.14 -22.35
N ALA A 223 2.45 -19.30 -22.59
CA ALA A 223 2.43 -20.43 -21.67
C ALA A 223 3.84 -20.73 -21.18
N ILE A 224 4.02 -20.66 -19.86
CA ILE A 224 5.26 -20.92 -19.14
C ILE A 224 5.17 -22.32 -18.55
N LYS A 225 6.12 -23.17 -18.92
CA LYS A 225 6.13 -24.59 -18.55
C LYS A 225 6.50 -24.76 -17.07
N PRO A 226 6.07 -25.87 -16.45
CA PRO A 226 6.53 -26.24 -15.12
C PRO A 226 8.06 -26.22 -14.99
N LYS A 227 8.56 -25.66 -13.89
CA LYS A 227 10.00 -25.57 -13.55
C LYS A 227 10.84 -24.74 -14.52
N GLU A 228 10.20 -24.05 -15.47
CA GLU A 228 10.89 -23.20 -16.44
C GLU A 228 11.35 -21.90 -15.79
N LYS A 229 12.59 -21.50 -16.10
CA LYS A 229 13.16 -20.20 -15.72
C LYS A 229 12.92 -19.23 -16.86
N VAL A 230 12.13 -18.19 -16.61
CA VAL A 230 11.81 -17.17 -17.62
C VAL A 230 12.37 -15.82 -17.19
N GLY A 231 13.31 -15.31 -17.97
CA GLY A 231 13.80 -13.94 -17.87
C GLY A 231 12.85 -12.98 -18.59
N ILE A 232 12.43 -11.90 -17.94
CA ILE A 232 11.52 -10.90 -18.49
C ILE A 232 12.29 -9.60 -18.69
N VAL A 233 12.39 -9.16 -19.95
CA VAL A 233 13.10 -7.94 -20.36
C VAL A 233 12.23 -7.02 -21.16
N GLY A 234 12.65 -5.76 -21.24
CA GLY A 234 11.93 -4.70 -21.91
C GLY A 234 12.39 -3.34 -21.39
N ARG A 235 12.16 -2.30 -22.19
CA ARG A 235 12.43 -0.92 -21.76
C ARG A 235 11.64 -0.57 -20.49
N THR A 236 12.08 0.46 -19.79
CA THR A 236 11.30 1.04 -18.68
C THR A 236 9.92 1.46 -19.20
N GLY A 237 8.85 1.09 -18.49
CA GLY A 237 7.48 1.31 -18.95
C GLY A 237 6.93 0.29 -19.95
N ALA A 238 7.67 -0.78 -20.29
CA ALA A 238 7.18 -1.81 -21.23
C ALA A 238 6.06 -2.72 -20.68
N GLY A 239 5.74 -2.63 -19.38
CA GLY A 239 4.70 -3.44 -18.72
C GLY A 239 5.21 -4.61 -17.86
N LYS A 240 6.52 -4.70 -17.57
CA LYS A 240 7.12 -5.80 -16.79
C LYS A 240 6.51 -5.95 -15.38
N SER A 241 6.52 -4.88 -14.58
CA SER A 241 5.92 -4.92 -13.23
C SER A 241 4.39 -5.04 -13.27
N SER A 242 3.75 -4.55 -14.34
CA SER A 242 2.31 -4.72 -14.56
C SER A 242 1.93 -6.17 -14.85
N LEU A 243 2.82 -6.97 -15.47
CA LEU A 243 2.65 -8.42 -15.61
C LEU A 243 2.60 -9.12 -14.25
N ILE A 244 3.49 -8.73 -13.33
CA ILE A 244 3.47 -9.23 -11.94
C ILE A 244 2.18 -8.80 -11.25
N ALA A 245 1.78 -7.54 -11.38
CA ALA A 245 0.55 -7.02 -10.79
C ALA A 245 -0.71 -7.76 -11.28
N ALA A 246 -0.77 -8.11 -12.56
CA ALA A 246 -1.84 -8.92 -13.14
C ALA A 246 -1.84 -10.35 -12.57
N LEU A 247 -0.66 -10.98 -12.43
CA LEU A 247 -0.53 -12.33 -11.88
C LEU A 247 -0.95 -12.43 -10.41
N PHE A 248 -0.63 -11.41 -9.59
CA PHE A 248 -1.07 -11.30 -8.20
C PHE A 248 -2.50 -10.79 -8.03
N ARG A 249 -3.18 -10.42 -9.14
CA ARG A 249 -4.49 -9.75 -9.15
C ARG A 249 -4.51 -8.55 -8.19
N LEU A 250 -3.53 -7.66 -8.31
CA LEU A 250 -3.51 -6.38 -7.56
C LEU A 250 -4.52 -5.38 -8.13
N ALA A 251 -4.74 -5.46 -9.45
CA ALA A 251 -5.94 -4.99 -10.13
C ALA A 251 -6.47 -6.16 -10.96
N GLU A 252 -7.77 -6.20 -11.25
CA GLU A 252 -8.35 -7.32 -11.97
C GLU A 252 -8.00 -7.24 -13.47
N PRO A 253 -7.27 -8.24 -14.01
CA PRO A 253 -6.99 -8.29 -15.44
C PRO A 253 -8.23 -8.76 -16.24
N GLU A 254 -8.35 -8.30 -17.47
CA GLU A 254 -9.24 -8.92 -18.46
C GLU A 254 -8.51 -10.07 -19.17
N GLY A 255 -9.27 -11.07 -19.65
CA GLY A 255 -8.72 -12.28 -20.23
C GLY A 255 -8.64 -13.41 -19.21
N ARG A 256 -7.76 -14.39 -19.43
CA ARG A 256 -7.64 -15.56 -18.54
C ARG A 256 -6.19 -15.82 -18.16
N ILE A 257 -5.94 -15.94 -16.86
CA ILE A 257 -4.66 -16.38 -16.31
C ILE A 257 -4.90 -17.72 -15.62
N TRP A 258 -4.17 -18.73 -16.06
CA TRP A 258 -4.26 -20.09 -15.54
C TRP A 258 -3.00 -20.42 -14.76
N ILE A 259 -3.17 -21.08 -13.63
CA ILE A 259 -2.07 -21.73 -12.90
C ILE A 259 -2.41 -23.21 -12.77
N ASP A 260 -1.56 -24.06 -13.36
CA ASP A 260 -1.84 -25.46 -13.68
C ASP A 260 -3.16 -25.61 -14.46
N LYS A 261 -4.26 -25.99 -13.80
CA LYS A 261 -5.59 -26.21 -14.40
C LYS A 261 -6.66 -25.26 -13.85
N TYR A 262 -6.29 -24.35 -12.96
CA TYR A 262 -7.22 -23.48 -12.26
C TYR A 262 -7.14 -22.06 -12.80
N LEU A 263 -8.29 -21.48 -13.11
CA LEU A 263 -8.40 -20.09 -13.53
C LEU A 263 -8.26 -19.18 -12.30
N THR A 264 -7.28 -18.28 -12.31
CA THR A 264 -6.95 -17.47 -11.13
C THR A 264 -8.07 -16.51 -10.73
N SER A 265 -8.94 -16.11 -11.65
CA SER A 265 -10.09 -15.24 -11.39
C SER A 265 -11.19 -15.91 -10.55
N GLU A 266 -11.24 -17.24 -10.52
CA GLU A 266 -12.22 -18.00 -9.71
C GLU A 266 -11.74 -18.30 -8.29
N LEU A 267 -10.42 -18.18 -8.06
CA LEU A 267 -9.79 -18.44 -6.78
C LEU A 267 -9.91 -17.23 -5.85
N GLY A 268 -9.95 -17.50 -4.55
CA GLY A 268 -9.78 -16.46 -3.53
C GLY A 268 -8.37 -15.88 -3.57
N LEU A 269 -8.25 -14.57 -3.30
CA LEU A 269 -6.96 -13.88 -3.36
C LEU A 269 -5.95 -14.45 -2.35
N HIS A 270 -6.36 -14.90 -1.16
CA HIS A 270 -5.45 -15.51 -0.20
C HIS A 270 -4.95 -16.88 -0.67
N ASP A 271 -5.83 -17.71 -1.23
CA ASP A 271 -5.46 -19.03 -1.78
C ASP A 271 -4.45 -18.88 -2.92
N LEU A 272 -4.63 -17.88 -3.79
CA LEU A 272 -3.70 -17.56 -4.87
C LEU A 272 -2.37 -16.99 -4.34
N ARG A 273 -2.43 -15.88 -3.59
CA ARG A 273 -1.24 -15.11 -3.19
C ARG A 273 -0.37 -15.87 -2.17
N LYS A 274 -0.93 -16.80 -1.37
CA LYS A 274 -0.15 -17.65 -0.45
C LYS A 274 0.78 -18.61 -1.21
N LYS A 275 0.41 -19.01 -2.43
CA LYS A 275 1.10 -20.01 -3.25
C LYS A 275 2.12 -19.46 -4.25
N ILE A 276 2.32 -18.14 -4.27
CA ILE A 276 3.30 -17.45 -5.10
C ILE A 276 4.28 -16.71 -4.16
N SER A 277 5.57 -16.97 -4.30
CA SER A 277 6.61 -16.22 -3.59
C SER A 277 7.13 -15.07 -4.43
N ILE A 278 7.42 -13.93 -3.82
CA ILE A 278 8.01 -12.76 -4.48
C ILE A 278 9.24 -12.29 -3.73
N ILE A 279 10.27 -11.92 -4.49
CA ILE A 279 11.45 -11.20 -4.03
C ILE A 279 11.41 -9.83 -4.73
N PRO A 280 11.00 -8.77 -4.03
CA PRO A 280 10.84 -7.44 -4.63
C PRO A 280 12.19 -6.75 -4.88
N GLN A 281 12.14 -5.69 -5.70
CA GLN A 281 13.29 -4.83 -6.01
C GLN A 281 13.77 -4.06 -4.77
N GLU A 282 12.82 -3.56 -3.98
CA GLU A 282 13.09 -2.90 -2.71
C GLU A 282 12.71 -3.85 -1.55
N PRO A 283 13.69 -4.39 -0.80
CA PRO A 283 13.40 -5.28 0.31
C PRO A 283 12.77 -4.51 1.47
N VAL A 284 11.49 -4.79 1.75
CA VAL A 284 10.76 -4.16 2.86
C VAL A 284 10.84 -5.02 4.11
N LEU A 285 11.37 -4.44 5.18
CA LEU A 285 11.37 -5.01 6.53
C LEU A 285 10.49 -4.14 7.45
N PHE A 286 9.68 -4.78 8.27
CA PHE A 286 8.77 -4.12 9.20
C PHE A 286 9.46 -3.94 10.55
N THR A 287 9.11 -2.86 11.26
CA THR A 287 9.53 -2.67 12.65
C THR A 287 9.02 -3.81 13.53
N GLY A 288 9.94 -4.48 14.23
CA GLY A 288 9.65 -5.66 15.03
C GLY A 288 10.83 -6.63 15.04
N THR A 289 10.63 -7.84 15.57
CA THR A 289 11.73 -8.81 15.68
C THR A 289 12.11 -9.42 14.33
N MET A 290 13.35 -9.89 14.22
CA MET A 290 13.81 -10.66 13.05
C MET A 290 12.90 -11.87 12.80
N ARG A 291 12.50 -12.57 13.87
CA ARG A 291 11.52 -13.65 13.84
C ARG A 291 10.21 -13.24 13.18
N LYS A 292 9.56 -12.18 13.68
CA LYS A 292 8.28 -11.68 13.15
C LYS A 292 8.39 -11.25 11.68
N ASN A 293 9.57 -10.80 11.28
CA ASN A 293 9.83 -10.46 9.88
C ASN A 293 9.96 -11.68 8.99
N LEU A 294 10.51 -12.81 9.44
CA LEU A 294 10.55 -14.06 8.66
C LEU A 294 9.19 -14.76 8.64
N ASP A 295 8.55 -14.83 9.81
CA ASP A 295 7.30 -15.54 10.04
C ASP A 295 6.36 -14.71 10.92
N PRO A 296 5.50 -13.87 10.32
CA PRO A 296 4.57 -13.04 11.06
C PRO A 296 3.39 -13.82 11.67
N PHE A 297 3.14 -15.05 11.22
CA PHE A 297 2.00 -15.87 11.64
C PHE A 297 2.41 -16.99 12.61
N SER A 298 3.71 -17.12 12.93
CA SER A 298 4.24 -18.20 13.76
C SER A 298 3.86 -19.59 13.24
N GLU A 299 3.90 -19.77 11.91
CA GLU A 299 3.63 -21.04 11.23
C GLU A 299 4.83 -22.00 11.27
N TYR A 300 6.05 -21.51 11.53
CA TYR A 300 7.29 -22.29 11.46
C TYR A 300 8.01 -22.40 12.81
N THR A 301 8.76 -23.50 12.96
CA THR A 301 9.60 -23.76 14.14
C THR A 301 10.92 -22.97 14.09
N ASP A 302 11.55 -22.73 15.24
CA ASP A 302 12.86 -22.05 15.32
C ASP A 302 13.92 -22.74 14.47
N GLU A 303 13.91 -24.08 14.43
CA GLU A 303 14.82 -24.88 13.63
C GLU A 303 14.65 -24.60 12.13
N GLU A 304 13.40 -24.50 11.65
CA GLU A 304 13.11 -24.15 10.25
C GLU A 304 13.53 -22.72 9.92
N LEU A 305 13.33 -21.78 10.85
CA LEU A 305 13.75 -20.38 10.67
C LEU A 305 15.28 -20.27 10.60
N TRP A 306 16.01 -20.93 11.50
CA TRP A 306 17.46 -20.97 11.47
C TRP A 306 18.01 -21.68 10.24
N ASN A 307 17.40 -22.79 9.85
CA ASN A 307 17.77 -23.49 8.61
C ASN A 307 17.55 -22.57 7.39
N ALA A 308 16.44 -21.84 7.30
CA ALA A 308 16.23 -20.89 6.21
C ALA A 308 17.27 -19.77 6.18
N LEU A 309 17.70 -19.26 7.35
CA LEU A 309 18.79 -18.28 7.45
C LEU A 309 20.14 -18.88 7.07
N GLU A 310 20.38 -20.15 7.39
CA GLU A 310 21.59 -20.89 7.00
C GLU A 310 21.65 -21.10 5.49
N GLU A 311 20.53 -21.48 4.88
CA GLU A 311 20.39 -21.68 3.44
C GLU A 311 20.67 -20.41 2.62
N VAL A 312 20.52 -19.23 3.22
CA VAL A 312 20.84 -17.93 2.60
C VAL A 312 22.11 -17.29 3.16
N GLN A 313 22.92 -18.02 3.93
CA GLN A 313 24.16 -17.54 4.57
C GLN A 313 24.00 -16.27 5.43
N LEU A 314 22.82 -16.08 6.03
CA LEU A 314 22.56 -14.97 6.95
C LEU A 314 22.60 -15.41 8.43
N LYS A 315 22.76 -16.71 8.69
CA LYS A 315 22.78 -17.29 10.04
C LYS A 315 23.84 -16.65 10.94
N GLU A 316 25.10 -16.59 10.51
CA GLU A 316 26.20 -16.02 11.31
C GLU A 316 25.94 -14.55 11.67
N VAL A 317 25.50 -13.75 10.70
CA VAL A 317 25.15 -12.34 10.90
C VAL A 317 24.05 -12.19 11.95
N VAL A 318 23.04 -13.06 11.95
CA VAL A 318 21.95 -13.02 12.93
C VAL A 318 22.39 -13.59 14.27
N GLU A 319 23.25 -14.61 14.31
CA GLU A 319 23.79 -15.19 15.55
C GLU A 319 24.69 -14.21 16.32
N ASP A 320 25.44 -13.37 15.62
CA ASP A 320 26.31 -12.34 16.19
C ASP A 320 25.55 -11.16 16.80
N LEU A 321 24.25 -11.01 16.48
CA LEU A 321 23.41 -9.97 17.08
C LEU A 321 23.07 -10.33 18.54
N PRO A 322 23.02 -9.34 19.45
CA PRO A 322 22.90 -9.58 20.90
C PRO A 322 21.65 -10.37 21.29
N ASN A 323 20.56 -10.24 20.53
CA ASN A 323 19.30 -10.94 20.78
C ASN A 323 18.95 -11.98 19.70
N LYS A 324 19.88 -12.28 18.79
CA LYS A 324 19.67 -13.24 17.69
C LYS A 324 18.36 -12.98 16.93
N MET A 325 17.44 -13.95 16.93
CA MET A 325 16.12 -13.89 16.31
C MET A 325 15.17 -12.86 16.92
N GLU A 326 15.40 -12.45 18.16
CA GLU A 326 14.62 -11.44 18.88
C GLU A 326 15.20 -10.03 18.73
N THR A 327 16.21 -9.86 17.88
CA THR A 327 16.75 -8.54 17.54
C THR A 327 15.68 -7.68 16.88
N GLN A 328 15.51 -6.45 17.38
CA GLN A 328 14.55 -5.49 16.85
C GLN A 328 15.10 -4.86 15.57
N LEU A 329 14.33 -4.98 14.50
CA LEU A 329 14.57 -4.29 13.24
C LEU A 329 14.03 -2.86 13.33
N ALA A 330 14.86 -1.90 12.95
CA ALA A 330 14.47 -0.51 12.84
C ALA A 330 13.52 -0.31 11.64
N GLU A 331 12.92 0.88 11.54
CA GLU A 331 12.03 1.22 10.42
C GLU A 331 12.72 0.96 9.07
N SER A 332 12.04 0.24 8.18
CA SER A 332 12.57 -0.22 6.87
C SER A 332 13.87 -1.02 6.93
N GLY A 333 14.22 -1.56 8.10
CA GLY A 333 15.44 -2.34 8.33
C GLY A 333 16.73 -1.52 8.19
N SER A 334 16.70 -0.23 8.56
CA SER A 334 17.86 0.68 8.42
C SER A 334 19.13 0.24 9.16
N ASN A 335 19.01 -0.71 10.10
CA ASN A 335 20.12 -1.35 10.79
C ASN A 335 20.81 -2.49 10.01
N PHE A 336 20.32 -2.84 8.81
CA PHE A 336 20.89 -3.86 7.93
C PHE A 336 21.34 -3.25 6.60
N SER A 337 22.38 -3.84 6.01
CA SER A 337 22.80 -3.47 4.65
C SER A 337 21.72 -3.84 3.62
N VAL A 338 21.75 -3.20 2.45
CA VAL A 338 20.81 -3.51 1.35
C VAL A 338 20.87 -5.01 0.98
N GLY A 339 22.07 -5.57 0.85
CA GLY A 339 22.27 -7.00 0.56
C GLY A 339 21.71 -7.91 1.64
N GLN A 340 21.92 -7.58 2.93
CA GLN A 340 21.36 -8.39 4.02
C GLN A 340 19.83 -8.33 4.04
N ARG A 341 19.22 -7.16 3.79
CA ARG A 341 17.76 -7.04 3.66
C ARG A 341 17.23 -7.89 2.50
N GLN A 342 17.98 -8.01 1.42
CA GLN A 342 17.64 -8.91 0.32
C GLN A 342 17.70 -10.39 0.73
N LEU A 343 18.73 -10.79 1.48
CA LEU A 343 18.86 -12.15 2.00
C LEU A 343 17.72 -12.50 2.97
N VAL A 344 17.23 -11.54 3.76
CA VAL A 344 16.01 -11.74 4.57
C VAL A 344 14.80 -12.01 3.67
N CYS A 345 14.64 -11.28 2.57
CA CYS A 345 13.55 -11.54 1.62
C CYS A 345 13.69 -12.91 0.92
N LEU A 346 14.92 -13.31 0.61
CA LEU A 346 15.21 -14.63 0.07
C LEU A 346 14.87 -15.73 1.09
N ALA A 347 15.22 -15.56 2.36
CA ALA A 347 14.87 -16.51 3.43
C ALA A 347 13.35 -16.68 3.57
N ARG A 348 12.58 -15.58 3.47
CA ARG A 348 11.09 -15.66 3.43
C ARG A 348 10.59 -16.50 2.27
N ALA A 349 11.19 -16.37 1.09
CA ALA A 349 10.81 -17.14 -0.08
C ALA A 349 11.15 -18.64 0.07
N VAL A 350 12.30 -18.95 0.68
CA VAL A 350 12.74 -20.32 0.98
C VAL A 350 11.80 -20.99 1.99
N LEU A 351 11.41 -20.29 3.06
CA LEU A 351 10.48 -20.80 4.09
C LEU A 351 9.14 -21.25 3.50
N LYS A 352 8.59 -20.47 2.56
CA LYS A 352 7.28 -20.76 1.96
C LYS A 352 7.27 -21.96 1.02
N LYS A 353 8.41 -22.38 0.47
CA LYS A 353 8.55 -23.56 -0.43
C LYS A 353 7.52 -23.59 -1.59
N ASN A 354 7.12 -22.43 -2.10
CA ASN A 354 6.16 -22.31 -3.18
C ASN A 354 6.75 -22.77 -4.53
N ARG A 355 5.93 -23.34 -5.42
CA ARG A 355 6.36 -23.78 -6.77
C ARG A 355 6.58 -22.64 -7.75
N ILE A 356 6.05 -21.45 -7.47
CA ILE A 356 6.17 -20.27 -8.32
C ILE A 356 6.91 -19.19 -7.52
N LEU A 357 8.02 -18.73 -8.09
CA LEU A 357 8.84 -17.66 -7.55
C LEU A 357 8.92 -16.52 -8.56
N ILE A 358 8.74 -15.29 -8.09
CA ILE A 358 8.90 -14.07 -8.86
C ILE A 358 10.06 -13.28 -8.27
N ILE A 359 10.98 -12.86 -9.11
CA ILE A 359 12.16 -12.08 -8.74
C ILE A 359 12.07 -10.78 -9.52
N ASP A 360 11.85 -9.68 -8.81
CA ASP A 360 11.79 -8.36 -9.41
C ASP A 360 13.09 -7.63 -9.07
N GLU A 361 14.08 -7.66 -9.97
CA GLU A 361 15.33 -6.89 -9.84
C GLU A 361 16.04 -6.98 -8.48
N ALA A 362 16.00 -8.17 -7.87
CA ALA A 362 16.47 -8.42 -6.51
C ALA A 362 17.93 -7.98 -6.21
N THR A 363 18.77 -7.77 -7.23
CA THR A 363 20.21 -7.51 -7.05
C THR A 363 20.68 -6.16 -7.60
N ALA A 364 19.76 -5.26 -7.94
CA ALA A 364 20.09 -3.97 -8.55
C ALA A 364 21.02 -3.09 -7.67
N ASN A 365 20.83 -3.14 -6.35
CA ASN A 365 21.54 -2.30 -5.36
C ASN A 365 22.52 -3.08 -4.48
N VAL A 366 22.97 -4.24 -4.95
CA VAL A 366 23.85 -5.16 -4.22
C VAL A 366 25.22 -5.20 -4.90
N ASP A 367 26.28 -5.38 -4.12
CA ASP A 367 27.64 -5.52 -4.65
C ASP A 367 27.77 -6.81 -5.50
N PRO A 368 28.72 -6.86 -6.47
CA PRO A 368 28.82 -8.00 -7.39
C PRO A 368 29.03 -9.36 -6.71
N ARG A 369 29.72 -9.41 -5.56
CA ARG A 369 29.98 -10.67 -4.84
C ARG A 369 28.70 -11.18 -4.19
N THR A 370 27.95 -10.31 -3.53
CA THR A 370 26.66 -10.69 -2.94
C THR A 370 25.60 -10.96 -4.02
N ASP A 371 25.63 -10.27 -5.18
CA ASP A 371 24.78 -10.59 -6.33
C ASP A 371 25.03 -12.02 -6.84
N GLU A 372 26.29 -12.38 -7.10
CA GLU A 372 26.67 -13.74 -7.53
C GLU A 372 26.22 -14.80 -6.52
N PHE A 373 26.40 -14.52 -5.23
CA PHE A 373 25.93 -15.40 -4.17
C PHE A 373 24.41 -15.58 -4.18
N ILE A 374 23.64 -14.48 -4.26
CA ILE A 374 22.18 -14.51 -4.31
C ILE A 374 21.71 -15.32 -5.54
N GLN A 375 22.28 -15.07 -6.70
CA GLN A 375 21.95 -15.79 -7.94
C GLN A 375 22.24 -17.29 -7.81
N LYS A 376 23.38 -17.66 -7.23
CA LYS A 376 23.73 -19.06 -6.97
C LYS A 376 22.72 -19.74 -6.05
N THR A 377 22.40 -19.11 -4.92
CA THR A 377 21.40 -19.65 -3.97
C THR A 377 20.03 -19.78 -4.64
N ILE A 378 19.62 -18.82 -5.47
CA ILE A 378 18.36 -18.89 -6.21
C ILE A 378 18.34 -20.11 -7.15
N ARG A 379 19.41 -20.32 -7.91
CA ARG A 379 19.54 -21.46 -8.84
C ARG A 379 19.46 -22.80 -8.11
N GLU A 380 20.19 -22.94 -7.01
CA GLU A 380 20.26 -24.19 -6.24
C GLU A 380 18.93 -24.49 -5.52
N LYS A 381 18.39 -23.51 -4.80
CA LYS A 381 17.22 -23.73 -3.93
C LYS A 381 15.90 -23.79 -4.68
N PHE A 382 15.78 -23.06 -5.79
CA PHE A 382 14.55 -23.01 -6.56
C PHE A 382 14.62 -23.84 -7.84
N ALA A 383 15.57 -24.77 -7.99
CA ALA A 383 15.71 -25.62 -9.17
C ALA A 383 14.40 -26.33 -9.59
N HIS A 384 13.56 -26.72 -8.63
CA HIS A 384 12.28 -27.39 -8.87
C HIS A 384 11.05 -26.47 -8.96
N CYS A 385 11.25 -25.15 -9.02
CA CYS A 385 10.20 -24.15 -9.09
C CYS A 385 10.18 -23.46 -10.46
N THR A 386 9.03 -23.01 -10.91
CA THR A 386 8.90 -22.06 -12.02
C THR A 386 9.34 -20.69 -11.53
N VAL A 387 10.28 -20.04 -12.22
CA VAL A 387 10.87 -18.76 -11.77
C VAL A 387 10.68 -17.71 -12.85
N LEU A 388 10.08 -16.59 -12.49
CA LEU A 388 9.95 -15.42 -13.35
C LEU A 388 10.89 -14.33 -12.84
N THR A 389 11.90 -13.97 -13.63
CA THR A 389 12.92 -12.99 -13.24
C THR A 389 12.79 -11.76 -14.10
N ILE A 390 12.30 -10.65 -13.54
CA ILE A 390 12.46 -9.33 -14.17
C ILE A 390 13.88 -8.85 -13.90
N ALA A 391 14.60 -8.52 -14.96
CA ALA A 391 15.96 -8.01 -14.84
C ALA A 391 16.20 -6.81 -15.75
N HIS A 392 16.91 -5.82 -15.19
CA HIS A 392 17.58 -4.77 -15.96
C HIS A 392 19.00 -5.15 -16.38
N ARG A 393 19.64 -6.09 -15.68
CA ARG A 393 20.96 -6.64 -16.05
C ARG A 393 20.77 -7.92 -16.85
N LEU A 394 21.18 -7.94 -18.11
CA LEU A 394 21.01 -9.12 -18.97
C LEU A 394 21.80 -10.34 -18.47
N ASN A 395 22.90 -10.13 -17.75
CA ASN A 395 23.72 -11.21 -17.18
C ASN A 395 22.95 -12.10 -16.18
N THR A 396 21.93 -11.58 -15.49
CA THR A 396 21.18 -12.36 -14.49
C THR A 396 20.11 -13.26 -15.10
N ILE A 397 19.84 -13.13 -16.40
CA ILE A 397 18.77 -13.87 -17.09
C ILE A 397 19.28 -14.63 -18.33
N ILE A 398 20.53 -14.42 -18.74
CA ILE A 398 21.06 -14.99 -19.98
C ILE A 398 21.13 -16.53 -19.93
N ASP A 399 21.16 -17.09 -18.72
CA ASP A 399 21.12 -18.52 -18.43
C ASP A 399 19.69 -19.05 -18.16
N SER A 400 18.67 -18.23 -18.34
CA SER A 400 17.27 -18.66 -18.22
C SER A 400 16.89 -19.63 -19.33
N ASP A 401 15.93 -20.50 -19.07
CA ASP A 401 15.40 -21.43 -20.07
C ASP A 401 14.76 -20.69 -21.24
N ARG A 402 14.06 -19.59 -20.95
CA ARG A 402 13.47 -18.70 -21.96
C ARG A 402 13.59 -17.24 -21.56
N ILE A 403 13.56 -16.38 -22.56
CA ILE A 403 13.46 -14.93 -22.39
C ILE A 403 12.16 -14.44 -23.01
N MET A 404 11.45 -13.61 -22.25
CA MET A 404 10.24 -12.91 -22.63
C MET A 404 10.58 -11.43 -22.83
N VAL A 405 10.47 -10.95 -24.07
CA VAL A 405 10.69 -9.54 -24.39
C VAL A 405 9.35 -8.82 -24.50
N LEU A 406 9.12 -7.89 -23.58
CA LEU A 406 7.96 -7.00 -23.59
C LEU A 406 8.32 -5.64 -24.18
N ASP A 407 7.45 -5.14 -25.04
CA ASP A 407 7.54 -3.79 -25.60
C ASP A 407 6.14 -3.17 -25.74
N ALA A 408 5.99 -1.95 -25.21
CA ALA A 408 4.73 -1.20 -25.19
C ALA A 408 3.50 -2.05 -24.79
N GLY A 409 3.66 -2.90 -23.76
CA GLY A 409 2.57 -3.72 -23.24
C GLY A 409 2.27 -5.01 -24.01
N ARG A 410 3.06 -5.34 -25.04
CA ARG A 410 2.87 -6.54 -25.87
C ARG A 410 4.07 -7.46 -25.77
N LEU A 411 3.81 -8.76 -25.88
CA LEU A 411 4.84 -9.76 -26.08
C LEU A 411 5.40 -9.65 -27.50
N LYS A 412 6.71 -9.47 -27.63
CA LYS A 412 7.39 -9.37 -28.93
C LYS A 412 8.19 -10.62 -29.27
N GLU A 413 8.98 -11.10 -28.33
CA GLU A 413 9.82 -12.28 -28.48
C GLU A 413 9.64 -13.18 -27.26
N TYR A 414 9.61 -14.49 -27.51
CA TYR A 414 9.58 -15.51 -26.48
C TYR A 414 10.30 -16.78 -26.97
N GLY A 415 11.47 -17.07 -26.41
CA GLY A 415 12.29 -18.17 -26.89
C GLY A 415 13.54 -18.40 -26.03
N GLU A 416 14.35 -19.40 -26.41
CA GLU A 416 15.62 -19.66 -25.75
C GLU A 416 16.62 -18.54 -26.06
N PRO A 417 17.44 -18.10 -25.08
CA PRO A 417 18.33 -16.95 -25.25
C PRO A 417 19.22 -17.05 -26.50
N TYR A 418 19.84 -18.20 -26.74
CA TYR A 418 20.75 -18.40 -27.87
C TYR A 418 20.06 -18.30 -29.23
N ILE A 419 18.82 -18.80 -29.34
CA ILE A 419 18.01 -18.73 -30.57
C ILE A 419 17.64 -17.27 -30.86
N LEU A 420 17.15 -16.55 -29.84
CA LEU A 420 16.79 -15.13 -29.97
C LEU A 420 17.99 -14.26 -30.35
N LEU A 421 19.21 -14.66 -29.99
CA LEU A 421 20.45 -13.97 -30.37
C LEU A 421 20.89 -14.23 -31.82
N GLN A 422 20.36 -15.26 -32.49
CA GLN A 422 20.62 -15.48 -33.92
C GLN A 422 19.79 -14.52 -34.79
N GLU A 423 18.66 -14.03 -34.28
CA GLU A 423 17.82 -13.05 -34.97
C GLU A 423 18.42 -11.64 -34.84
N GLN A 424 19.24 -11.24 -35.81
CA GLN A 424 19.92 -9.94 -35.80
C GLN A 424 18.95 -8.73 -35.78
N ASP A 425 17.75 -8.90 -36.32
CA ASP A 425 16.70 -7.88 -36.29
C ASP A 425 15.86 -7.89 -34.99
N GLY A 426 16.04 -8.90 -34.14
CA GLY A 426 15.34 -9.05 -32.87
C GLY A 426 15.64 -7.94 -31.87
N LEU A 427 14.64 -7.58 -31.07
CA LEU A 427 14.77 -6.65 -29.95
C LEU A 427 15.74 -7.18 -28.90
N PHE A 428 15.74 -8.49 -28.61
CA PHE A 428 16.67 -9.05 -27.64
C PHE A 428 18.13 -8.90 -28.09
N TYR A 429 18.44 -9.22 -29.34
CA TYR A 429 19.78 -9.01 -29.91
C TYR A 429 20.20 -7.54 -29.81
N LYS A 430 19.32 -6.61 -30.19
CA LYS A 430 19.56 -5.16 -30.08
C LYS A 430 19.82 -4.71 -28.64
N MET A 431 19.11 -5.28 -27.65
CA MET A 431 19.37 -5.01 -26.23
C MET A 431 20.76 -5.48 -25.80
N VAL A 432 21.17 -6.69 -26.20
CA VAL A 432 22.51 -7.23 -25.87
C VAL A 432 23.62 -6.38 -26.49
N GLN A 433 23.47 -5.94 -27.74
CA GLN A 433 24.47 -5.08 -28.39
C GLN A 433 24.64 -3.70 -27.70
N GLN A 434 23.63 -3.22 -26.99
CA GLN A 434 23.68 -1.94 -26.27
C GLN A 434 24.50 -2.00 -24.97
N VAL A 435 24.74 -3.19 -24.42
CA VAL A 435 25.48 -3.38 -23.17
C VAL A 435 27.00 -3.20 -23.36
N GLY A 436 27.47 -3.14 -24.62
CA GLY A 436 28.87 -2.94 -24.98
C GLY A 436 29.52 -4.21 -25.54
N LYS A 437 30.52 -4.06 -26.40
CA LYS A 437 31.07 -5.17 -27.21
C LYS A 437 31.59 -6.35 -26.39
N THR A 438 32.32 -6.07 -25.31
CA THR A 438 32.93 -7.11 -24.46
C THR A 438 31.87 -7.90 -23.70
N GLU A 439 30.92 -7.20 -23.07
CA GLU A 439 29.82 -7.84 -22.34
C GLU A 439 28.87 -8.58 -23.28
N ALA A 440 28.53 -8.01 -24.44
CA ALA A 440 27.72 -8.67 -25.46
C ALA A 440 28.34 -10.01 -25.90
N THR A 441 29.65 -10.04 -26.14
CA THR A 441 30.36 -11.27 -26.53
C THR A 441 30.29 -12.33 -25.41
N SER A 442 30.50 -11.92 -24.15
CA SER A 442 30.40 -12.81 -22.99
C SER A 442 28.99 -13.37 -22.79
N LEU A 443 27.96 -12.54 -22.98
CA LEU A 443 26.56 -12.95 -22.89
C LEU A 443 26.20 -13.94 -24.00
N ILE A 444 26.65 -13.69 -25.23
CA ILE A 444 26.43 -14.62 -26.36
C ILE A 444 27.13 -15.95 -26.12
N GLU A 445 28.37 -15.95 -25.61
CA GLU A 445 29.10 -17.17 -25.30
C GLU A 445 28.40 -17.98 -24.18
N THR A 446 27.90 -17.29 -23.17
CA THR A 446 27.17 -17.90 -22.05
C THR A 446 25.85 -18.51 -22.54
N ALA A 447 25.07 -17.78 -23.33
CA ALA A 447 23.85 -18.29 -23.96
C ALA A 447 24.13 -19.52 -24.82
N LYS A 448 25.21 -19.48 -25.62
CA LYS A 448 25.66 -20.61 -26.44
C LYS A 448 25.98 -21.82 -25.57
N ARG A 449 26.79 -21.65 -24.53
CA ARG A 449 27.20 -22.72 -23.62
C ARG A 449 25.99 -23.38 -22.95
N VAL A 450 25.06 -22.58 -22.44
CA VAL A 450 23.82 -23.08 -21.81
C VAL A 450 22.97 -23.85 -22.81
N TYR A 451 22.75 -23.31 -24.01
CA TYR A 451 22.00 -23.97 -25.08
C TYR A 451 22.55 -25.34 -25.45
N PHE A 452 23.86 -25.43 -25.71
CA PHE A 452 24.49 -26.71 -26.08
C PHE A 452 24.54 -27.71 -24.92
N SER A 453 24.78 -27.25 -23.69
CA SER A 453 24.76 -28.14 -22.51
C SER A 453 23.39 -28.78 -22.27
N LYS A 454 22.31 -28.06 -22.62
CA LYS A 454 20.93 -28.49 -22.40
C LYS A 454 20.40 -29.39 -23.52
N ASN A 455 20.67 -29.01 -24.78
CA ASN A 455 20.11 -29.68 -25.95
C ASN A 455 21.03 -30.77 -26.53
N TYR A 456 22.35 -30.71 -26.26
CA TYR A 456 23.36 -31.65 -26.77
C TYR A 456 24.38 -32.07 -25.70
N PRO A 457 23.96 -32.73 -24.60
CA PRO A 457 24.84 -33.06 -23.48
C PRO A 457 26.00 -33.99 -23.86
N GLU A 458 25.83 -34.86 -24.87
CA GLU A 458 26.86 -35.79 -25.35
C GLU A 458 28.04 -35.10 -26.06
N VAL A 459 27.80 -33.95 -26.69
CA VAL A 459 28.84 -33.15 -27.38
C VAL A 459 29.76 -32.45 -26.37
N VAL A 460 29.24 -32.11 -25.18
CA VAL A 460 29.99 -31.41 -24.13
C VAL A 460 30.87 -32.37 -23.31
N GLN A 461 30.52 -33.64 -23.20
CA GLN A 461 31.32 -34.64 -22.47
C GLN A 461 32.56 -35.13 -23.24
N ASN A 462 32.56 -35.05 -24.58
CA ASN A 462 33.63 -35.60 -25.42
C ASN A 462 34.60 -34.57 -26.03
N GLY A 463 34.48 -33.29 -25.70
CA GLY A 463 35.44 -32.28 -26.16
C GLY A 463 35.27 -30.95 -25.45
N GLN A 464 36.36 -30.45 -24.88
CA GLN A 464 36.50 -29.04 -24.56
C GLN A 464 36.07 -28.23 -25.80
N LEU A 465 35.13 -27.30 -25.62
CA LEU A 465 34.82 -26.25 -26.60
C LEU A 465 36.16 -25.58 -26.97
N ALA A 466 36.73 -25.99 -28.11
CA ALA A 466 37.94 -25.41 -28.64
C ALA A 466 37.65 -23.93 -28.90
N THR A 467 38.28 -23.07 -28.12
CA THR A 467 38.46 -21.66 -28.46
C THR A 467 39.34 -21.61 -29.71
N ASP A 468 38.71 -21.61 -30.89
CA ASP A 468 39.40 -21.31 -32.14
C ASP A 468 39.76 -19.82 -32.16
N SER A 469 40.93 -19.51 -31.61
CA SER A 469 41.65 -18.27 -31.84
C SER A 469 42.97 -18.57 -32.56
N SER A 470 42.91 -19.18 -33.74
CA SER A 470 43.98 -19.16 -34.74
C SER A 470 43.51 -19.84 -36.03
N LEU A 471 42.95 -19.06 -36.96
CA LEU A 471 42.78 -19.49 -38.35
C LEU A 471 43.92 -18.87 -39.18
N ASP A 472 44.96 -19.67 -39.38
CA ASP A 472 45.90 -19.53 -40.50
C ASP A 472 45.26 -20.22 -41.74
N PRO A 473 45.18 -19.57 -42.91
CA PRO A 473 44.42 -20.10 -44.03
C PRO A 473 45.28 -20.99 -44.93
N SER A 474 45.56 -22.23 -44.50
CA SER A 474 46.04 -23.27 -45.43
C SER A 474 45.98 -24.67 -44.83
N SER A 475 44.85 -25.36 -45.00
CA SER A 475 44.83 -26.76 -45.43
C SER A 475 43.37 -27.23 -45.54
N GLY A 476 43.01 -27.69 -46.73
CA GLY A 476 41.66 -28.13 -47.05
C GLY A 476 41.33 -29.47 -46.39
N LEU A 477 40.07 -29.59 -45.97
CA LEU A 477 39.40 -30.86 -45.76
C LEU A 477 37.94 -30.69 -46.17
N CYS A 478 37.65 -31.15 -47.39
CA CYS A 478 36.30 -31.44 -47.85
C CYS A 478 35.68 -32.50 -46.94
N VAL A 479 34.53 -32.21 -46.37
CA VAL A 479 33.56 -33.24 -45.97
C VAL A 479 32.23 -32.87 -46.58
N THR A 480 31.81 -33.74 -47.49
CA THR A 480 30.62 -33.68 -48.33
C THR A 480 29.33 -33.83 -47.54
N GLU A 481 28.37 -32.94 -47.81
CA GLU A 481 26.95 -33.14 -47.53
C GLU A 481 26.46 -34.45 -48.16
N THR A 482 25.85 -35.31 -47.36
CA THR A 482 24.80 -36.23 -47.84
C THR A 482 23.80 -36.53 -46.72
N ALA A 483 22.59 -36.01 -46.93
CA ALA A 483 21.28 -36.57 -46.57
C ALA A 483 21.05 -37.14 -45.15
N LEU A 484 20.35 -36.37 -44.32
CA LEU A 484 18.96 -36.62 -43.88
C LEU A 484 18.39 -35.41 -43.11
#